data_AF-A0A4Y7SST3-F1
#
_entry.id   AF-A0A4Y7SST3-F1
#
_cell.length_a   1.000
_cell.length_b   1.000
_cell.length_c   1.000
_cell.angle_alpha   90.00
_cell.angle_beta   90.00
_cell.angle_gamma   90.00
#
_symmetry.space_group_name_H-M   'P 1'
#
loop_
_entity.id
_entity.type
_entity.pdbx_description
1 polymer ?
#
loop_
_entity_poly.entity_id
_entity_poly.type
_entity_poly.pdbx_seq_one_letter_code
_entity_poly.pdbx_strand_id
1 'polypeptide(L)'
;TLSTEFRLLYKVDKESQVTTKKFPWDVPTKLASYEASAGTTLFGTKFLVVIIDEAHFYRNPGNSHSAALALTQGAWSRFMLTATPLQTRTEDVGAMGRLCNIAHFFTQKYFDETSDDASEIRRAKNDDESLIPAIQVTASRRMQAQFSGRLICRRATSQDFDGNSLLDLPELTITHFPLQLQVWELEFVDSNLSDESLDRIAMASLMGVQTQSFYANERLTATLPRENPSAPVPRVTSMRKWLSMNRPTKLDAIARLAAYLLFSGCRTMPAVADGQLVIPDSQSSCNSLSTSVSLNSYHTSTEIPLQVLRVHGVEAVFINGTQAFKTRNSIIKKFKENPTTRCFVFSKVGAVGLNLTEANYMIFLVSAILSLVPIA
;
A
#
# COMPACT_ATOMS: atom_id res chain seq x y z
N THR A 1 13.82 17.27 -10.39
CA THR A 1 12.64 16.38 -10.29
C THR A 1 11.42 17.20 -10.64
N LEU A 2 10.33 16.57 -11.13
CA LEU A 2 9.12 17.25 -11.57
C LEU A 2 8.62 18.30 -10.56
N SER A 3 8.52 17.93 -9.27
CA SER A 3 8.06 18.84 -8.22
C SER A 3 9.01 20.00 -7.95
N THR A 4 10.33 19.80 -8.06
CA THR A 4 11.32 20.86 -7.85
C THR A 4 11.25 21.89 -8.97
N GLU A 5 11.18 21.43 -10.22
CA GLU A 5 11.06 22.33 -11.38
C GLU A 5 9.72 23.05 -11.41
N PHE A 6 8.63 22.37 -11.00
CA PHE A 6 7.33 23.01 -10.87
C PHE A 6 7.37 24.16 -9.87
N ARG A 7 8.00 23.97 -8.71
CA ARG A 7 8.15 25.04 -7.69
C ARG A 7 9.05 26.20 -8.14
N LEU A 8 9.96 25.96 -9.08
CA LEU A 8 10.78 27.02 -9.68
C LEU A 8 9.96 27.95 -10.58
N LEU A 9 8.85 27.44 -11.13
CA LEU A 9 8.07 28.10 -12.17
C LEU A 9 6.69 28.60 -11.70
N TYR A 10 6.11 27.97 -10.69
CA TYR A 10 4.74 28.21 -10.27
C TYR A 10 4.68 28.61 -8.79
N LYS A 11 3.77 29.53 -8.45
CA LYS A 11 3.49 29.89 -7.06
C LYS A 11 2.95 28.66 -6.34
N VAL A 12 3.52 28.38 -5.16
CA VAL A 12 2.93 27.42 -4.23
C VAL A 12 1.89 28.18 -3.41
N ASP A 13 0.63 27.95 -3.71
CA ASP A 13 -0.44 28.55 -2.93
C ASP A 13 -0.44 27.93 -1.53
N LYS A 14 -0.22 28.78 -0.52
CA LYS A 14 -0.56 28.45 0.86
C LYS A 14 -2.07 28.69 0.99
N GLU A 15 -2.78 27.73 1.59
CA GLU A 15 -4.25 27.71 1.71
C GLU A 15 -4.88 29.01 2.28
N SER A 16 -4.09 29.89 2.88
CA SER A 16 -4.51 31.09 3.61
C SER A 16 -4.66 32.38 2.81
N GLN A 17 -4.43 32.41 1.48
CA GLN A 17 -4.32 33.69 0.72
C GLN A 17 -5.21 33.85 -0.52
N VAL A 18 -6.19 32.97 -0.79
CA VAL A 18 -6.90 32.97 -2.07
C VAL A 18 -8.27 33.67 -1.97
N THR A 19 -8.43 34.83 -2.63
CA THR A 19 -9.67 35.62 -2.71
C THR A 19 -10.56 35.26 -3.92
N THR A 20 -10.10 34.39 -4.83
CA THR A 20 -10.84 33.95 -6.03
C THR A 20 -11.21 32.47 -5.95
N LYS A 21 -12.40 32.11 -6.44
CA LYS A 21 -12.89 30.72 -6.43
C LYS A 21 -11.97 29.88 -7.33
N LYS A 22 -11.11 29.06 -6.71
CA LYS A 22 -10.13 28.24 -7.42
C LYS A 22 -10.65 26.84 -7.64
N PHE A 23 -10.70 26.40 -8.90
CA PHE A 23 -11.10 25.04 -9.25
C PHE A 23 -9.95 24.05 -9.10
N PRO A 24 -10.24 22.75 -8.87
CA PRO A 24 -9.21 21.72 -8.76
C PRO A 24 -8.33 21.52 -10.01
N TRP A 25 -8.77 22.02 -11.17
CA TRP A 25 -8.03 21.97 -12.44
C TRP A 25 -7.24 23.25 -12.74
N ASP A 26 -7.36 24.29 -11.91
CA ASP A 26 -6.63 25.53 -12.15
C ASP A 26 -5.16 25.32 -11.85
N VAL A 27 -4.33 25.42 -12.89
CA VAL A 27 -2.87 25.41 -12.73
C VAL A 27 -2.47 26.65 -11.92
N PRO A 28 -1.64 26.52 -10.87
CA PRO A 28 -1.17 27.64 -10.09
C PRO A 28 -0.55 28.76 -10.94
N THR A 29 -0.56 29.98 -10.41
CA THR A 29 -0.05 31.15 -11.13
C THR A 29 1.44 31.02 -11.41
N LYS A 30 1.85 31.34 -12.64
CA LYS A 30 3.27 31.39 -13.02
C LYS A 30 4.02 32.46 -12.21
N LEU A 31 5.26 32.18 -11.85
CA LEU A 31 6.17 33.15 -11.23
C LEU A 31 6.67 34.14 -12.28
N ALA A 32 7.11 35.33 -11.84
CA ALA A 32 7.68 36.34 -12.74
C ALA A 32 8.93 35.81 -13.50
N SER A 33 9.66 34.86 -12.88
CA SER A 33 10.82 34.19 -13.47
C SER A 33 10.47 33.07 -14.46
N TYR A 34 9.18 32.83 -14.75
CA TYR A 34 8.74 31.69 -15.55
C TYR A 34 9.42 31.67 -16.92
N GLU A 35 9.28 32.73 -17.72
CA GLU A 35 9.80 32.76 -19.09
C GLU A 35 11.33 32.63 -19.13
N ALA A 36 12.04 33.19 -18.13
CA ALA A 36 13.48 33.09 -18.03
C ALA A 36 13.98 31.67 -17.65
N SER A 37 13.16 30.91 -16.92
CA SER A 37 13.57 29.61 -16.35
C SER A 37 12.93 28.41 -17.04
N ALA A 38 11.82 28.59 -17.78
CA ALA A 38 11.06 27.50 -18.37
C ALA A 38 11.92 26.67 -19.33
N GLY A 39 12.74 27.32 -20.16
CA GLY A 39 13.60 26.66 -21.15
C GLY A 39 14.65 25.71 -20.56
N THR A 40 14.97 25.83 -19.27
CA THR A 40 15.89 24.92 -18.56
C THR A 40 15.17 23.82 -17.78
N THR A 41 13.85 23.68 -17.97
CA THR A 41 13.00 22.72 -17.25
C THR A 41 12.18 21.88 -18.22
N LEU A 42 11.55 20.84 -17.70
CA LEU A 42 10.57 20.04 -18.43
C LEU A 42 9.41 20.89 -18.97
N PHE A 43 9.03 21.98 -18.30
CA PHE A 43 7.85 22.78 -18.67
C PHE A 43 8.08 23.73 -19.86
N GLY A 44 9.34 23.95 -20.26
CA GLY A 44 9.67 24.67 -21.50
C GLY A 44 9.67 23.78 -22.74
N THR A 45 9.50 22.47 -22.57
CA THR A 45 9.55 21.49 -23.66
C THR A 45 8.14 21.02 -24.03
N LYS A 46 7.84 20.97 -25.34
CA LYS A 46 6.63 20.31 -25.85
C LYS A 46 6.90 18.83 -26.04
N PHE A 47 6.03 17.98 -25.50
CA PHE A 47 6.18 16.52 -25.61
C PHE A 47 5.17 15.97 -26.62
N LEU A 48 5.61 15.03 -27.46
CA LEU A 48 4.67 14.25 -28.26
C LEU A 48 3.86 13.31 -27.37
N VAL A 49 4.51 12.66 -26.41
CA VAL A 49 3.89 11.69 -25.51
C VAL A 49 4.36 11.93 -24.09
N VAL A 50 3.44 11.93 -23.12
CA VAL A 50 3.75 11.84 -21.69
C VAL A 50 3.13 10.57 -21.14
N ILE A 51 3.95 9.74 -20.50
CA ILE A 51 3.53 8.52 -19.82
C ILE A 51 3.81 8.72 -18.34
N ILE A 52 2.77 8.59 -17.51
CA ILE A 52 2.91 8.61 -16.06
C ILE A 52 2.65 7.19 -15.57
N ASP A 53 3.73 6.54 -15.14
CA ASP A 53 3.65 5.30 -14.41
C ASP A 53 3.24 5.56 -12.95
N GLU A 54 2.48 4.64 -12.38
CA GLU A 54 1.89 4.76 -11.04
C GLU A 54 1.13 6.08 -10.83
N ALA A 55 0.27 6.42 -11.79
CA ALA A 55 -0.49 7.68 -11.81
C ALA A 55 -1.32 7.94 -10.55
N HIS A 56 -1.61 6.90 -9.75
CA HIS A 56 -2.28 7.02 -8.46
C HIS A 56 -1.52 7.91 -7.45
N PHE A 57 -0.21 8.12 -7.59
CA PHE A 57 0.54 9.08 -6.77
C PHE A 57 0.16 10.54 -7.01
N TYR A 58 -0.49 10.84 -8.13
CA TYR A 58 -0.90 12.18 -8.55
C TYR A 58 -2.41 12.40 -8.42
N ARG A 59 -3.14 11.57 -7.66
CA ARG A 59 -4.60 11.69 -7.48
C ARG A 59 -5.04 12.82 -6.54
N ASN A 60 -4.19 13.24 -5.61
CA ASN A 60 -4.54 14.25 -4.62
C ASN A 60 -4.31 15.66 -5.19
N PRO A 61 -5.32 16.55 -5.17
CA PRO A 61 -5.13 17.96 -5.52
C PRO A 61 -3.97 18.58 -4.74
N GLY A 62 -3.19 19.43 -5.41
CA GLY A 62 -2.00 20.06 -4.83
C GLY A 62 -0.83 20.05 -5.80
N ASN A 63 0.35 20.47 -5.32
CA ASN A 63 1.52 20.72 -6.18
C ASN A 63 1.92 19.52 -7.06
N SER A 64 1.89 18.30 -6.53
CA SER A 64 2.26 17.11 -7.30
C SER A 64 1.28 16.88 -8.45
N HIS A 65 -0.04 16.89 -8.17
CA HIS A 65 -1.07 16.77 -9.19
C HIS A 65 -1.00 17.90 -10.21
N SER A 66 -0.87 19.15 -9.76
CA SER A 66 -0.75 20.32 -10.64
C SER A 66 0.49 20.26 -11.52
N ALA A 67 1.62 19.75 -11.02
CA ALA A 67 2.82 19.55 -11.81
C ALA A 67 2.62 18.51 -12.92
N ALA A 68 2.00 17.37 -12.60
CA ALA A 68 1.67 16.34 -13.58
C ALA A 68 0.63 16.85 -14.61
N LEU A 69 -0.38 17.58 -14.16
CA LEU A 69 -1.41 18.16 -15.02
C LEU A 69 -0.82 19.20 -15.98
N ALA A 70 0.00 20.12 -15.49
CA ALA A 70 0.66 21.13 -16.32
C ALA A 70 1.58 20.48 -17.38
N LEU A 71 2.32 19.44 -17.01
CA LEU A 71 3.18 18.71 -17.95
C LEU A 71 2.36 17.98 -19.03
N THR A 72 1.28 17.29 -18.64
CA THR A 72 0.43 16.53 -19.57
C THR A 72 -0.41 17.44 -20.49
N GLN A 73 -0.73 18.66 -20.06
CA GLN A 73 -1.35 19.68 -20.91
C GLN A 73 -0.43 20.17 -22.03
N GLY A 74 0.90 20.13 -21.83
CA GLY A 74 1.90 20.43 -22.85
C GLY A 74 2.17 19.28 -23.83
N ALA A 75 1.49 18.14 -23.65
CA ALA A 75 1.72 16.92 -24.43
C ALA A 75 0.63 16.69 -25.49
N TRP A 76 1.01 16.13 -26.64
CA TRP A 76 0.05 15.74 -27.67
C TRP A 76 -0.75 14.49 -27.30
N SER A 77 -0.08 13.49 -26.72
CA SER A 77 -0.71 12.25 -26.22
C SER A 77 -0.28 11.97 -24.79
N ARG A 78 -1.16 11.33 -24.02
CA ARG A 78 -0.95 11.07 -22.60
C ARG A 78 -1.46 9.68 -22.20
N PHE A 79 -0.66 8.97 -21.42
CA PHE A 79 -0.99 7.64 -20.90
C PHE A 79 -0.81 7.61 -19.39
N MET A 80 -1.88 7.29 -18.67
CA MET A 80 -1.85 7.11 -17.22
C MET A 80 -1.85 5.62 -16.94
N LEU A 81 -0.75 5.11 -16.37
CA LEU A 81 -0.59 3.71 -16.02
C LEU A 81 -0.73 3.57 -14.51
N THR A 82 -1.56 2.66 -14.05
CA THR A 82 -1.70 2.34 -12.62
C THR A 82 -2.39 1.00 -12.46
N ALA A 83 -1.90 0.18 -11.53
CA ALA A 83 -2.60 -1.03 -11.11
C ALA A 83 -3.79 -0.72 -10.18
N THR A 84 -3.78 0.45 -9.53
CA THR A 84 -4.80 0.89 -8.57
C THR A 84 -5.39 2.24 -9.00
N PRO A 85 -6.36 2.26 -9.94
CA PRO A 85 -6.93 3.52 -10.44
C PRO A 85 -7.75 4.27 -9.38
N LEU A 86 -8.21 3.55 -8.34
CA LEU A 86 -8.99 4.07 -7.22
C LEU A 86 -8.34 3.60 -5.92
N GLN A 87 -8.23 4.49 -4.93
CA GLN A 87 -7.63 4.13 -3.64
C GLN A 87 -8.57 4.37 -2.46
N THR A 88 -9.09 5.59 -2.26
CA THR A 88 -9.79 5.89 -0.99
C THR A 88 -11.10 6.63 -1.15
N ARG A 89 -11.26 7.48 -2.18
CA ARG A 89 -12.47 8.27 -2.33
C ARG A 89 -12.87 8.45 -3.78
N THR A 90 -14.14 8.77 -3.98
CA THR A 90 -14.72 9.10 -5.29
C THR A 90 -14.04 10.31 -5.94
N GLU A 91 -13.51 11.28 -5.17
CA GLU A 91 -12.85 12.46 -5.75
C GLU A 91 -11.50 12.15 -6.42
N ASP A 92 -10.86 11.01 -6.08
CA ASP A 92 -9.64 10.52 -6.75
C ASP A 92 -9.88 10.31 -8.25
N VAL A 93 -11.10 9.91 -8.61
CA VAL A 93 -11.53 9.68 -9.99
C VAL A 93 -11.41 10.97 -10.80
N GLY A 94 -11.82 12.10 -10.24
CA GLY A 94 -11.78 13.39 -10.93
C GLY A 94 -10.37 13.84 -11.25
N ALA A 95 -9.43 13.61 -10.33
CA ALA A 95 -8.03 13.90 -10.58
C ALA A 95 -7.44 13.01 -11.68
N MET A 96 -7.70 11.71 -11.63
CA MET A 96 -7.27 10.80 -12.71
C MET A 96 -7.89 11.20 -14.05
N GLY A 97 -9.17 11.57 -14.05
CA GLY A 97 -9.89 12.01 -15.24
C GLY A 97 -9.31 13.27 -15.86
N ARG A 98 -8.86 14.23 -15.03
CA ARG A 98 -8.12 15.42 -15.51
C ARG A 98 -6.79 15.05 -16.14
N LEU A 99 -6.03 14.17 -15.50
CA LEU A 99 -4.77 13.68 -16.08
C LEU A 99 -5.01 12.98 -17.43
N CYS A 100 -6.12 12.27 -17.60
CA CYS A 100 -6.55 11.64 -18.85
C CYS A 100 -7.24 12.58 -19.87
N ASN A 101 -7.32 13.90 -19.61
CA ASN A 101 -8.03 14.88 -20.45
C ASN A 101 -9.54 14.70 -20.62
N ILE A 102 -10.22 14.09 -19.66
CA ILE A 102 -11.66 13.87 -19.81
C ILE A 102 -12.38 15.18 -19.49
N ALA A 103 -13.03 15.75 -20.51
CA ALA A 103 -13.60 17.10 -20.47
C ALA A 103 -14.54 17.33 -19.27
N HIS A 104 -15.36 16.34 -18.90
CA HIS A 104 -16.29 16.43 -17.77
C HIS A 104 -15.62 16.93 -16.48
N PHE A 105 -14.39 16.49 -16.19
CA PHE A 105 -13.69 16.84 -14.95
C PHE A 105 -13.04 18.22 -14.93
N PHE A 106 -13.27 19.03 -15.99
CA PHE A 106 -12.91 20.44 -16.09
C PHE A 106 -14.14 21.35 -16.12
N THR A 107 -15.33 20.84 -15.76
CA THR A 107 -16.59 21.58 -15.86
C THR A 107 -17.14 22.00 -14.50
N GLN A 108 -17.87 23.13 -14.49
CA GLN A 108 -18.68 23.54 -13.35
C GLN A 108 -19.69 22.45 -12.94
N LYS A 109 -20.25 21.74 -13.91
CA LYS A 109 -21.18 20.62 -13.67
C LYS A 109 -20.57 19.55 -12.77
N TYR A 110 -19.35 19.09 -13.05
CA TYR A 110 -18.67 18.13 -12.19
C TYR A 110 -18.42 18.68 -10.78
N PHE A 111 -18.04 19.97 -10.67
CA PHE A 111 -17.83 20.61 -9.38
C PHE A 111 -19.13 20.62 -8.55
N ASP A 112 -20.25 20.99 -9.16
CA ASP A 112 -21.56 21.02 -8.52
C ASP A 112 -22.00 19.60 -8.13
N GLU A 113 -21.89 18.62 -9.04
CA GLU A 113 -22.16 17.20 -8.78
C GLU A 113 -21.43 16.69 -7.53
N THR A 114 -20.13 16.99 -7.38
CA THR A 114 -19.36 16.56 -6.20
C THR A 114 -19.74 17.30 -4.92
N SER A 115 -20.13 18.56 -5.03
CA SER A 115 -20.62 19.36 -3.90
C SER A 115 -21.97 18.85 -3.40
N ASP A 116 -22.85 18.48 -4.33
CA ASP A 116 -24.17 17.93 -4.05
C ASP A 116 -24.06 16.55 -3.39
N ASP A 117 -23.26 15.63 -3.97
CA ASP A 117 -23.00 14.32 -3.36
C ASP A 117 -22.46 14.45 -1.92
N ALA A 118 -21.50 15.35 -1.70
CA ALA A 118 -20.94 15.58 -0.37
C ALA A 118 -21.98 16.15 0.62
N SER A 119 -22.91 16.96 0.12
CA SER A 119 -24.01 17.52 0.92
C SER A 119 -25.04 16.45 1.26
N GLU A 120 -25.39 15.59 0.32
CA GLU A 120 -26.29 14.45 0.54
C GLU A 120 -25.72 13.46 1.55
N ILE A 121 -24.43 13.11 1.43
CA ILE A 121 -23.74 12.24 2.41
C ILE A 121 -23.79 12.85 3.82
N ARG A 122 -23.60 14.17 3.96
CA ARG A 122 -23.68 14.85 5.27
C ARG A 122 -25.08 14.81 5.86
N ARG A 123 -26.12 14.93 5.04
CA ARG A 123 -27.52 14.81 5.49
C ARG A 123 -27.83 13.38 5.91
N ALA A 124 -27.47 12.39 5.08
CA ALA A 124 -27.63 10.98 5.39
C ALA A 124 -26.95 10.60 6.72
N LYS A 125 -25.78 11.15 7.03
CA LYS A 125 -25.13 10.92 8.34
C LYS A 125 -25.98 11.34 9.55
N ASN A 126 -26.80 12.36 9.41
CA ASN A 126 -27.64 12.84 10.50
C ASN A 126 -29.02 12.15 10.52
N ASP A 127 -29.55 11.82 9.34
CA ASP A 127 -30.91 11.30 9.18
C ASP A 127 -30.95 9.76 9.20
N ASP A 128 -30.15 9.12 8.34
CA ASP A 128 -30.08 7.67 8.16
C ASP A 128 -28.76 7.27 7.46
N GLU A 129 -27.79 6.75 8.23
CA GLU A 129 -26.48 6.34 7.72
C GLU A 129 -26.57 5.18 6.71
N SER A 130 -27.65 4.40 6.72
CA SER A 130 -27.81 3.27 5.80
C SER A 130 -27.97 3.69 4.33
N LEU A 131 -28.27 4.97 4.08
CA LEU A 131 -28.40 5.55 2.74
C LEU A 131 -27.05 5.88 2.08
N ILE A 132 -25.98 6.04 2.87
CA ILE A 132 -24.66 6.47 2.39
C ILE A 132 -24.11 5.57 1.27
N PRO A 133 -24.15 4.22 1.36
CA PRO A 133 -23.66 3.35 0.30
C PRO A 133 -24.36 3.57 -1.05
N ALA A 134 -25.68 3.79 -1.05
CA ALA A 134 -26.45 4.01 -2.27
C ALA A 134 -26.06 5.33 -2.97
N ILE A 135 -25.86 6.39 -2.20
CA ILE A 135 -25.39 7.70 -2.69
C ILE A 135 -24.00 7.54 -3.31
N GLN A 136 -23.07 6.87 -2.60
CA GLN A 136 -21.71 6.64 -3.09
C GLN A 136 -21.67 5.78 -4.37
N VAL A 137 -22.50 4.74 -4.47
CA VAL A 137 -22.61 3.91 -5.68
C VAL A 137 -23.11 4.73 -6.86
N THR A 138 -24.09 5.62 -6.64
CA THR A 138 -24.64 6.49 -7.68
C THR A 138 -23.60 7.48 -8.20
N ALA A 139 -22.91 8.17 -7.28
CA ALA A 139 -21.79 9.06 -7.61
C ALA A 139 -20.69 8.33 -8.39
N SER A 140 -20.28 7.15 -7.90
CA SER A 140 -19.26 6.30 -8.52
C SER A 140 -19.63 5.90 -9.95
N ARG A 141 -20.86 5.43 -10.18
CA ARG A 141 -21.35 5.07 -11.53
C ARG A 141 -21.37 6.27 -12.47
N ARG A 142 -21.80 7.45 -11.99
CA ARG A 142 -21.81 8.70 -12.78
C ARG A 142 -20.41 9.07 -13.26
N MET A 143 -19.41 8.98 -12.39
CA MET A 143 -18.01 9.24 -12.75
C MET A 143 -17.41 8.14 -13.64
N GLN A 144 -17.69 6.86 -13.34
CA GLN A 144 -17.23 5.72 -14.13
C GLN A 144 -17.67 5.84 -15.59
N ALA A 145 -18.91 6.28 -15.84
CA ALA A 145 -19.44 6.47 -17.19
C ALA A 145 -18.58 7.43 -18.03
N GLN A 146 -17.93 8.43 -17.41
CA GLN A 146 -17.07 9.40 -18.12
C GLN A 146 -15.80 8.75 -18.69
N PHE A 147 -15.39 7.60 -18.17
CA PHE A 147 -14.23 6.85 -18.64
C PHE A 147 -14.56 5.82 -19.72
N SER A 148 -15.81 5.74 -20.17
CA SER A 148 -16.20 4.83 -21.26
C SER A 148 -15.31 5.04 -22.48
N GLY A 149 -14.77 3.95 -23.02
CA GLY A 149 -13.83 3.94 -24.15
C GLY A 149 -12.43 4.50 -23.86
N ARG A 150 -12.07 4.79 -22.61
CA ARG A 150 -10.81 5.44 -22.22
C ARG A 150 -9.96 4.65 -21.22
N LEU A 151 -10.46 3.50 -20.77
CA LEU A 151 -9.77 2.62 -19.84
C LEU A 151 -9.57 1.25 -20.49
N ILE A 152 -8.34 0.75 -20.38
CA ILE A 152 -8.02 -0.64 -20.67
C ILE A 152 -7.65 -1.28 -19.35
N CYS A 153 -8.48 -2.22 -18.89
CA CYS A 153 -8.21 -3.01 -17.70
C CYS A 153 -8.43 -4.48 -18.06
N ARG A 154 -7.38 -5.28 -17.92
CA ARG A 154 -7.42 -6.73 -18.14
C ARG A 154 -7.46 -7.42 -16.79
N ARG A 155 -8.20 -8.52 -16.72
CA ARG A 155 -8.29 -9.41 -15.56
C ARG A 155 -7.47 -10.68 -15.83
N ALA A 156 -7.24 -11.48 -14.81
CA ALA A 156 -6.65 -12.82 -14.98
C ALA A 156 -7.46 -13.68 -15.97
N THR A 157 -8.78 -13.42 -16.07
CA THR A 157 -9.69 -14.09 -17.00
C THR A 157 -9.77 -13.43 -18.39
N SER A 158 -8.95 -12.42 -18.68
CA SER A 158 -8.97 -11.78 -20.00
C SER A 158 -8.39 -12.70 -21.06
N GLN A 159 -9.02 -12.70 -22.23
CA GLN A 159 -8.62 -13.50 -23.39
C GLN A 159 -7.97 -12.62 -24.47
N ASP A 160 -7.14 -13.23 -25.31
CA ASP A 160 -6.63 -12.62 -26.53
C ASP A 160 -7.72 -12.57 -27.62
N PHE A 161 -7.34 -12.13 -28.82
CA PHE A 161 -8.27 -12.04 -29.94
C PHE A 161 -8.68 -13.40 -30.53
N ASP A 162 -7.91 -14.45 -30.23
CA ASP A 162 -8.16 -15.84 -30.65
C ASP A 162 -9.00 -16.61 -29.60
N GLY A 163 -9.32 -15.97 -28.47
CA GLY A 163 -10.09 -16.56 -27.37
C GLY A 163 -9.25 -17.33 -26.35
N ASN A 164 -7.92 -17.33 -26.49
CA ASN A 164 -7.03 -17.98 -25.53
C ASN A 164 -6.85 -17.10 -24.29
N SER A 165 -6.66 -17.71 -23.12
CA SER A 165 -6.36 -16.96 -21.90
C SER A 165 -5.06 -16.18 -22.05
N LEU A 166 -5.06 -14.88 -21.73
CA LEU A 166 -3.83 -14.07 -21.73
C LEU A 166 -2.89 -14.44 -20.60
N LEU A 167 -3.43 -15.02 -19.51
CA LEU A 167 -2.69 -15.43 -18.34
C LEU A 167 -3.17 -16.81 -17.91
N ASP A 168 -2.24 -17.75 -17.81
CA ASP A 168 -2.45 -19.04 -17.18
C ASP A 168 -1.67 -19.05 -15.86
N LEU A 169 -2.34 -18.60 -14.80
CA LEU A 169 -1.77 -18.53 -13.47
C LEU A 169 -2.31 -19.68 -12.62
N PRO A 170 -1.47 -20.30 -11.78
CA PRO A 170 -1.97 -21.26 -10.80
C PRO A 170 -2.96 -20.57 -9.85
N GLU A 171 -3.86 -21.37 -9.27
CA GLU A 171 -4.85 -20.88 -8.32
C GLU A 171 -4.18 -20.16 -7.14
N LEU A 172 -4.64 -18.94 -6.85
CA LEU A 172 -4.21 -18.20 -5.66
C LEU A 172 -4.99 -18.69 -4.45
N THR A 173 -4.33 -19.42 -3.56
CA THR A 173 -4.89 -19.79 -2.26
C THR A 173 -4.54 -18.74 -1.21
N ILE A 174 -5.55 -18.19 -0.53
CA ILE A 174 -5.36 -17.28 0.61
C ILE A 174 -5.72 -18.04 1.89
N THR A 175 -4.76 -18.14 2.82
CA THR A 175 -4.94 -18.78 4.13
C THR A 175 -4.76 -17.76 5.24
N HIS A 176 -5.75 -17.64 6.11
CA HIS A 176 -5.69 -16.78 7.28
C HIS A 176 -5.16 -17.55 8.50
N PHE A 177 -4.18 -16.97 9.19
CA PHE A 177 -3.62 -17.49 10.44
C PHE A 177 -4.00 -16.57 11.60
N PRO A 178 -5.21 -16.70 12.19
CA PRO A 178 -5.58 -15.93 13.36
C PRO A 178 -4.75 -16.40 14.56
N LEU A 179 -3.91 -15.52 15.13
CA LEU A 179 -3.05 -15.86 16.25
C LEU A 179 -3.53 -15.17 17.52
N GLN A 180 -3.60 -15.92 18.63
CA GLN A 180 -3.87 -15.39 19.96
C GLN A 180 -2.55 -14.91 20.57
N LEU A 181 -2.50 -13.64 20.95
CA LEU A 181 -1.36 -13.08 21.67
C LEU A 181 -1.17 -13.80 23.01
N GLN A 182 0.08 -13.89 23.46
CA GLN A 182 0.41 -14.45 24.75
C GLN A 182 -0.16 -13.57 25.88
N VAL A 183 -0.37 -14.16 27.06
CA VAL A 183 -0.97 -13.46 28.21
C VAL A 183 -0.24 -12.15 28.52
N TRP A 184 1.10 -12.16 28.55
CA TRP A 184 1.89 -10.95 28.82
C TRP A 184 1.80 -9.91 27.70
N GLU A 185 1.58 -10.32 26.44
CA GLU A 185 1.38 -9.41 25.32
C GLU A 185 0.01 -8.73 25.43
N LEU A 186 -1.02 -9.48 25.84
CA LEU A 186 -2.37 -8.96 26.10
C LEU A 186 -2.35 -7.97 27.26
N GLU A 187 -1.75 -8.33 28.40
CA GLU A 187 -1.59 -7.44 29.55
C GLU A 187 -0.88 -6.14 29.16
N PHE A 188 0.15 -6.23 28.31
CA PHE A 188 0.85 -5.06 27.80
C PHE A 188 -0.06 -4.20 26.91
N VAL A 189 -0.81 -4.83 25.99
CA VAL A 189 -1.77 -4.14 25.12
C VAL A 189 -2.82 -3.42 25.95
N ASP A 190 -3.46 -4.09 26.90
CA ASP A 190 -4.51 -3.54 27.77
C ASP A 190 -3.99 -2.39 28.64
N SER A 191 -2.72 -2.46 29.07
CA SER A 191 -2.11 -1.41 29.90
C SER A 191 -1.62 -0.19 29.12
N ASN A 192 -1.35 -0.34 27.81
CA ASN A 192 -0.69 0.70 27.01
C ASN A 192 -1.55 1.25 25.86
N LEU A 193 -2.67 0.60 25.52
CA LEU A 193 -3.65 1.06 24.55
C LEU A 193 -4.96 1.35 25.27
N SER A 194 -5.46 2.58 25.20
CA SER A 194 -6.78 2.90 25.74
C SER A 194 -7.89 2.31 24.88
N ASP A 195 -9.03 1.96 25.49
CA ASP A 195 -10.23 1.51 24.78
C ASP A 195 -10.64 2.51 23.69
N GLU A 196 -10.56 3.81 23.97
CA GLU A 196 -10.79 4.87 22.97
C GLU A 196 -9.83 4.82 21.77
N SER A 197 -8.60 4.35 21.97
CA SER A 197 -7.61 4.19 20.89
C SER A 197 -7.93 2.94 20.06
N LEU A 198 -8.37 1.85 20.71
CA LEU A 198 -8.82 0.63 20.05
C LEU A 198 -10.11 0.86 19.24
N ASP A 199 -11.09 1.57 19.80
CA ASP A 199 -12.33 1.96 19.12
C ASP A 199 -12.06 2.87 17.92
N ARG A 200 -11.15 3.83 18.09
CA ARG A 200 -10.67 4.69 17.00
C ARG A 200 -10.03 3.87 15.87
N ILE A 201 -9.26 2.84 16.19
CA ILE A 201 -8.63 1.93 15.21
C ILE A 201 -9.68 1.11 14.47
N ALA A 202 -10.66 0.56 15.19
CA ALA A 202 -11.76 -0.21 14.62
C ALA A 202 -12.61 0.65 13.67
N MET A 203 -13.04 1.83 14.13
CA MET A 203 -13.82 2.80 13.34
C MET A 203 -13.07 3.28 12.11
N ALA A 204 -11.78 3.63 12.22
CA ALA A 204 -11.02 4.10 11.09
C ALA A 204 -10.75 2.99 10.05
N SER A 205 -10.67 1.72 10.49
CA SER A 205 -10.56 0.56 9.59
C SER A 205 -11.86 0.33 8.80
N LEU A 206 -13.03 0.48 9.45
CA LEU A 206 -14.34 0.44 8.82
C LEU A 206 -14.53 1.59 7.81
N MET A 207 -14.00 2.77 8.13
CA MET A 207 -14.11 3.99 7.30
C MET A 207 -13.06 4.07 6.17
N GLY A 208 -12.22 3.05 5.99
CA GLY A 208 -11.19 3.03 4.95
C GLY A 208 -10.11 4.12 5.08
N VAL A 209 -9.97 4.73 6.27
CA VAL A 209 -9.01 5.82 6.51
C VAL A 209 -7.65 5.22 6.84
N GLN A 210 -6.76 5.10 5.85
CA GLN A 210 -5.38 4.64 6.04
C GLN A 210 -4.39 5.80 6.24
N THR A 211 -4.38 6.46 7.40
CA THR A 211 -3.32 7.43 7.73
C THR A 211 -2.16 6.74 8.46
N GLN A 212 -0.93 6.92 7.95
CA GLN A 212 0.26 6.19 8.43
C GLN A 212 0.65 6.51 9.87
N SER A 213 0.38 7.72 10.36
CA SER A 213 0.68 8.13 11.73
C SER A 213 -0.32 7.59 12.76
N PHE A 214 -1.50 7.17 12.32
CA PHE A 214 -2.62 6.86 13.21
C PHE A 214 -2.60 5.42 13.74
N TYR A 215 -1.92 4.50 13.06
CA TYR A 215 -1.89 3.08 13.41
C TYR A 215 -0.50 2.55 13.76
N ALA A 216 0.54 3.39 13.64
CA ALA A 216 1.91 2.90 13.69
C ALA A 216 2.25 2.33 15.07
N ASN A 217 1.87 3.02 16.15
CA ASN A 217 2.25 2.63 17.51
C ASN A 217 1.47 1.41 17.98
N GLU A 218 0.16 1.38 17.76
CA GLU A 218 -0.72 0.33 18.26
C GLU A 218 -0.50 -0.99 17.51
N ARG A 219 -0.28 -0.91 16.19
CA ARG A 219 0.13 -2.07 15.39
C ARG A 219 1.51 -2.57 15.76
N LEU A 220 2.44 -1.67 16.11
CA LEU A 220 3.76 -2.03 16.61
C LEU A 220 3.63 -2.74 17.96
N THR A 221 2.83 -2.22 18.88
CA THR A 221 2.58 -2.84 20.20
C THR A 221 2.09 -4.28 20.07
N ALA A 222 1.11 -4.54 19.19
CA ALA A 222 0.60 -5.89 18.96
C ALA A 222 1.55 -6.82 18.15
N THR A 223 2.70 -6.32 17.70
CA THR A 223 3.69 -7.10 16.93
C THR A 223 4.98 -7.31 17.72
N LEU A 224 5.37 -6.29 18.47
CA LEU A 224 6.55 -6.24 19.33
C LEU A 224 6.27 -5.21 20.44
N PRO A 225 5.73 -5.66 21.58
CA PRO A 225 5.54 -4.80 22.74
C PRO A 225 6.85 -4.17 23.19
N ARG A 226 6.85 -2.85 23.46
CA ARG A 226 8.02 -2.09 23.89
C ARG A 226 7.60 -1.01 24.88
N GLU A 227 8.16 -1.06 26.09
CA GLU A 227 7.92 -0.05 27.13
C GLU A 227 8.25 1.37 26.66
N ASN A 228 9.36 1.52 25.92
CA ASN A 228 9.75 2.79 25.32
C ASN A 228 9.81 2.65 23.78
N PRO A 229 8.79 3.12 23.05
CA PRO A 229 8.77 3.08 21.58
C PRO A 229 9.95 3.83 20.94
N SER A 230 10.44 4.90 21.59
CA SER A 230 11.53 5.74 21.12
C SER A 230 12.93 5.15 21.36
N ALA A 231 13.05 4.11 22.20
CA ALA A 231 14.33 3.45 22.40
C ALA A 231 14.81 2.78 21.09
N PRO A 232 16.09 2.38 21.00
CA PRO A 232 16.53 1.52 19.90
C PRO A 232 15.81 0.17 19.92
N VAL A 233 15.53 -0.34 18.73
CA VAL A 233 14.91 -1.64 18.55
C VAL A 233 15.83 -2.75 19.09
N PRO A 234 15.33 -3.71 19.89
CA PRO A 234 16.16 -4.77 20.45
C PRO A 234 16.88 -5.60 19.39
N ARG A 235 18.16 -5.93 19.64
CA ARG A 235 18.93 -6.82 18.77
C ARG A 235 18.73 -8.29 19.16
N VAL A 236 18.32 -9.09 18.18
CA VAL A 236 18.16 -10.55 18.26
C VAL A 236 19.36 -11.21 17.56
N THR A 237 20.39 -11.53 18.34
CA THR A 237 21.65 -12.09 17.82
C THR A 237 21.71 -13.61 17.87
N SER A 238 20.85 -14.25 18.65
CA SER A 238 20.83 -15.71 18.84
C SER A 238 19.45 -16.20 19.25
N MET A 239 19.17 -17.49 19.04
CA MET A 239 17.93 -18.13 19.50
C MET A 239 17.76 -18.00 21.02
N ARG A 240 18.85 -18.09 21.80
CA ARG A 240 18.81 -17.88 23.26
C ARG A 240 18.29 -16.47 23.60
N LYS A 241 18.76 -15.44 22.90
CA LYS A 241 18.28 -14.06 23.11
C LYS A 241 16.81 -13.95 22.72
N TRP A 242 16.39 -14.58 21.63
CA TRP A 242 14.99 -14.59 21.20
C TRP A 242 14.06 -15.23 22.24
N LEU A 243 14.46 -16.38 22.81
CA LEU A 243 13.73 -17.04 23.89
C LEU A 243 13.63 -16.14 25.14
N SER A 244 14.69 -15.42 25.49
CA SER A 244 14.67 -14.48 26.64
C SER A 244 13.74 -13.27 26.45
N MET A 245 13.28 -13.03 25.22
CA MET A 245 12.30 -11.98 24.90
C MET A 245 10.86 -12.51 24.89
N ASN A 246 10.64 -13.73 25.39
CA ASN A 246 9.35 -14.43 25.42
C ASN A 246 8.72 -14.73 24.05
N ARG A 247 9.46 -14.51 22.95
CA ARG A 247 9.02 -14.79 21.57
C ARG A 247 7.67 -14.14 21.22
N PRO A 248 7.64 -12.82 20.95
CA PRO A 248 6.44 -12.13 20.48
C PRO A 248 5.70 -12.92 19.39
N THR A 249 4.41 -13.17 19.61
CA THR A 249 3.65 -14.24 18.95
C THR A 249 3.74 -14.16 17.43
N LYS A 250 3.50 -12.97 16.86
CA LYS A 250 3.44 -12.78 15.40
C LYS A 250 4.80 -12.93 14.73
N LEU A 251 5.86 -12.41 15.36
CA LEU A 251 7.21 -12.48 14.81
C LEU A 251 7.74 -13.92 14.84
N ASP A 252 7.47 -14.65 15.94
CA ASP A 252 7.85 -16.05 16.06
C ASP A 252 7.08 -16.94 15.06
N ALA A 253 5.76 -16.75 14.96
CA ALA A 253 4.92 -17.50 14.04
C ALA A 253 5.36 -17.30 12.58
N ILE A 254 5.64 -16.07 12.16
CA ILE A 254 6.09 -15.80 10.79
C ILE A 254 7.45 -16.41 10.50
N ALA A 255 8.39 -16.34 11.44
CA ALA A 255 9.71 -16.94 11.23
C ALA A 255 9.64 -18.47 11.15
N ARG A 256 8.81 -19.10 12.00
CA ARG A 256 8.54 -20.54 11.96
C ARG A 256 7.82 -20.94 10.66
N LEU A 257 6.82 -20.18 10.23
CA LEU A 257 6.10 -20.40 8.98
C LEU A 257 7.05 -20.29 7.78
N ALA A 258 7.85 -19.22 7.72
CA ALA A 258 8.83 -19.03 6.64
C ALA A 258 9.87 -20.16 6.62
N ALA A 259 10.41 -20.55 7.77
CA ALA A 259 11.35 -21.67 7.87
C ALA A 259 10.70 -22.99 7.41
N TYR A 260 9.47 -23.26 7.83
CA TYR A 260 8.73 -24.45 7.38
C TYR A 260 8.54 -24.48 5.87
N LEU A 261 8.04 -23.38 5.28
CA LEU A 261 7.80 -23.30 3.83
C LEU A 261 9.09 -23.46 3.02
N LEU A 262 10.22 -22.94 3.52
CA LEU A 262 11.51 -23.00 2.83
C LEU A 262 12.22 -24.35 2.97
N PHE A 263 12.08 -25.04 4.10
CA PHE A 263 12.94 -26.17 4.46
C PHE A 263 12.21 -27.50 4.67
N SER A 264 10.90 -27.52 4.90
CA SER A 264 10.19 -28.79 5.16
C SER A 264 10.03 -29.65 3.91
N GLY A 265 10.10 -29.04 2.73
CA GLY A 265 9.70 -29.65 1.46
C GLY A 265 8.20 -29.95 1.35
N CYS A 266 7.47 -29.98 2.46
CA CYS A 266 6.10 -30.42 2.60
C CYS A 266 5.11 -29.43 1.97
N ARG A 267 4.05 -29.96 1.36
CA ARG A 267 2.97 -29.15 0.76
C ARG A 267 1.80 -28.89 1.71
N THR A 268 1.77 -29.56 2.85
CA THR A 268 0.71 -29.36 3.84
C THR A 268 0.88 -27.99 4.47
N MET A 269 -0.09 -27.11 4.25
CA MET A 269 -0.07 -25.80 4.90
C MET A 269 -0.20 -25.96 6.41
N PRO A 270 0.59 -25.22 7.22
CA PRO A 270 0.36 -25.13 8.65
C PRO A 270 -1.06 -24.68 8.98
N ALA A 271 -1.50 -24.98 10.20
CA ALA A 271 -2.82 -24.61 10.69
C ALA A 271 -2.70 -23.76 11.97
N VAL A 272 -3.82 -23.20 12.39
CA VAL A 272 -3.95 -22.63 13.74
C VAL A 272 -4.80 -23.58 14.58
N ALA A 273 -4.29 -23.95 15.76
CA ALA A 273 -5.06 -24.62 16.80
C ALA A 273 -4.87 -23.84 18.11
N ASP A 274 -5.96 -23.61 18.84
CA ASP A 274 -5.97 -22.85 20.11
C ASP A 274 -5.25 -21.49 20.01
N GLY A 275 -5.41 -20.82 18.87
CA GLY A 275 -4.79 -19.53 18.59
C GLY A 275 -3.27 -19.58 18.36
N GLN A 276 -2.67 -20.77 18.22
CA GLN A 276 -1.24 -20.94 18.00
C GLN A 276 -0.95 -21.58 16.63
N LEU A 277 0.18 -21.20 16.03
CA LEU A 277 0.65 -21.80 14.79
C LEU A 277 1.14 -23.23 15.04
N VAL A 278 0.46 -24.21 14.43
CA VAL A 278 0.82 -25.62 14.45
C VAL A 278 1.52 -25.98 13.15
N ILE A 279 2.79 -26.38 13.28
CA ILE A 279 3.61 -26.83 12.15
C ILE A 279 3.40 -28.33 11.98
N PRO A 280 3.00 -28.81 10.78
CA PRO A 280 2.85 -30.23 10.51
C PRO A 280 4.19 -30.98 10.56
N ASP A 281 4.15 -32.25 10.95
CA ASP A 281 5.33 -33.11 10.89
C ASP A 281 5.86 -33.26 9.46
N SER A 282 7.17 -33.24 9.30
CA SER A 282 7.82 -33.35 7.98
C SER A 282 7.59 -34.75 7.39
N GLN A 283 6.90 -34.83 6.26
CA GLN A 283 6.84 -36.08 5.48
C GLN A 283 8.16 -36.28 4.73
N SER A 284 8.74 -37.46 4.85
CA SER A 284 10.08 -37.82 4.35
C SER A 284 10.21 -37.91 2.83
N SER A 285 9.13 -37.72 2.06
CA SER A 285 9.08 -37.89 0.60
C SER A 285 9.04 -36.58 -0.21
N CYS A 286 9.17 -35.43 0.43
CA CYS A 286 8.91 -34.17 -0.25
C CYS A 286 10.17 -33.61 -0.94
N ASN A 287 10.21 -33.71 -2.28
CA ASN A 287 11.23 -33.10 -3.11
C ASN A 287 11.22 -31.57 -2.96
N SER A 288 12.38 -30.99 -2.64
CA SER A 288 12.55 -29.54 -2.50
C SER A 288 12.35 -28.87 -3.85
N LEU A 289 11.18 -28.26 -4.07
CA LEU A 289 11.08 -27.20 -5.06
C LEU A 289 11.89 -25.99 -4.58
N SER A 290 12.29 -25.14 -5.54
CA SER A 290 12.88 -23.83 -5.31
C SER A 290 11.87 -22.89 -4.66
N THR A 291 11.46 -23.17 -3.43
CA THR A 291 10.49 -22.35 -2.70
C THR A 291 11.15 -21.05 -2.30
N SER A 292 10.54 -19.93 -2.68
CA SER A 292 10.92 -18.61 -2.20
C SER A 292 9.75 -17.91 -1.51
N VAL A 293 10.03 -17.22 -0.41
CA VAL A 293 9.04 -16.57 0.46
C VAL A 293 9.26 -15.05 0.44
N SER A 294 8.19 -14.33 0.15
CA SER A 294 8.12 -12.88 0.23
C SER A 294 7.35 -12.47 1.49
N LEU A 295 7.97 -11.70 2.37
CA LEU A 295 7.37 -11.23 3.63
C LEU A 295 7.15 -9.72 3.59
N ASN A 296 5.90 -9.32 3.83
CA ASN A 296 5.55 -7.92 3.97
C ASN A 296 5.51 -7.50 5.44
N SER A 297 6.30 -6.49 5.82
CA SER A 297 6.40 -5.97 7.19
C SER A 297 6.13 -4.46 7.23
N TYR A 298 4.91 -4.04 6.90
CA TYR A 298 4.52 -2.63 6.76
C TYR A 298 4.81 -1.73 7.99
N HIS A 299 4.78 -2.29 9.20
CA HIS A 299 4.77 -1.50 10.44
C HIS A 299 5.99 -1.70 11.32
N THR A 300 6.74 -2.79 11.16
CA THR A 300 7.92 -3.06 12.00
C THR A 300 9.17 -2.45 11.40
N SER A 301 10.06 -1.99 12.28
CA SER A 301 11.43 -1.67 11.90
C SER A 301 12.02 -2.85 11.13
N THR A 302 12.69 -2.54 10.04
CA THR A 302 13.15 -3.48 9.02
C THR A 302 14.14 -4.52 9.55
N GLU A 303 14.76 -4.24 10.68
CA GLU A 303 15.82 -5.06 11.25
C GLU A 303 15.32 -6.28 12.02
N ILE A 304 14.24 -6.17 12.79
CA ILE A 304 13.80 -7.28 13.65
C ILE A 304 13.30 -8.48 12.85
N PRO A 305 12.41 -8.36 11.85
CA PRO A 305 11.97 -9.51 11.08
C PRO A 305 13.14 -10.29 10.47
N LEU A 306 14.17 -9.59 9.97
CA LEU A 306 15.39 -10.21 9.45
C LEU A 306 16.19 -10.95 10.53
N GLN A 307 16.33 -10.34 11.71
CA GLN A 307 17.08 -10.94 12.80
C GLN A 307 16.37 -12.17 13.35
N VAL A 308 15.04 -12.13 13.46
CA VAL A 308 14.23 -13.28 13.88
C VAL A 308 14.32 -14.40 12.82
N LEU A 309 14.12 -14.10 11.54
CA LEU A 309 14.31 -15.07 10.46
C LEU A 309 15.69 -15.74 10.52
N ARG A 310 16.75 -14.95 10.76
CA ARG A 310 18.12 -15.45 10.87
C ARG A 310 18.29 -16.45 12.02
N VAL A 311 17.75 -16.18 13.21
CA VAL A 311 17.88 -17.13 14.34
C VAL A 311 17.06 -18.41 14.13
N HIS A 312 16.07 -18.39 13.23
CA HIS A 312 15.35 -19.56 12.74
C HIS A 312 16.01 -20.22 11.51
N GLY A 313 17.24 -19.81 11.15
CA GLY A 313 18.01 -20.41 10.05
C GLY A 313 17.62 -19.93 8.64
N VAL A 314 16.78 -18.90 8.52
CA VAL A 314 16.34 -18.34 7.24
C VAL A 314 17.25 -17.16 6.84
N GLU A 315 18.00 -17.31 5.74
CA GLU A 315 18.70 -16.18 5.12
C GLU A 315 17.70 -15.32 4.33
N ALA A 316 17.57 -14.07 4.72
CA ALA A 316 16.66 -13.12 4.12
C ALA A 316 17.37 -11.82 3.70
N VAL A 317 16.89 -11.22 2.62
CA VAL A 317 17.27 -9.87 2.20
C VAL A 317 16.12 -8.89 2.43
N PHE A 318 16.43 -7.60 2.45
CA PHE A 318 15.45 -6.58 2.80
C PHE A 318 15.53 -5.31 1.95
N ILE A 319 14.37 -4.80 1.51
CA ILE A 319 14.24 -3.50 0.83
C ILE A 319 13.31 -2.53 1.57
N ASN A 320 13.78 -1.30 1.81
CA ASN A 320 12.95 -0.16 2.22
C ASN A 320 12.99 0.99 1.21
N GLY A 321 12.19 2.02 1.49
CA GLY A 321 12.10 3.22 0.66
C GLY A 321 13.22 4.22 0.80
N THR A 322 14.10 4.07 1.79
CA THR A 322 15.23 4.98 2.00
C THR A 322 16.49 4.50 1.29
N GLN A 323 16.56 3.22 0.90
CA GLN A 323 17.67 2.67 0.13
C GLN A 323 17.74 3.23 -1.29
N ALA A 324 18.96 3.60 -1.69
CA ALA A 324 19.28 4.05 -3.04
C ALA A 324 19.03 2.96 -4.11
N PHE A 325 18.72 3.40 -5.33
CA PHE A 325 18.38 2.53 -6.46
C PHE A 325 19.42 1.42 -6.73
N LYS A 326 20.71 1.77 -6.73
CA LYS A 326 21.80 0.81 -6.95
C LYS A 326 21.84 -0.29 -5.89
N THR A 327 21.65 0.07 -4.63
CA THR A 327 21.59 -0.88 -3.50
C THR A 327 20.37 -1.78 -3.63
N ARG A 328 19.21 -1.20 -3.98
CA ARG A 328 17.96 -1.94 -4.23
C ARG A 328 18.15 -3.01 -5.31
N ASN A 329 18.72 -2.64 -6.45
CA ASN A 329 18.96 -3.57 -7.56
C ASN A 329 19.94 -4.69 -7.20
N SER A 330 20.98 -4.39 -6.42
CA SER A 330 21.91 -5.41 -5.92
C SER A 330 21.21 -6.44 -5.03
N ILE A 331 20.29 -5.98 -4.16
CA ILE A 331 19.51 -6.84 -3.29
C ILE A 331 18.54 -7.72 -4.08
N ILE A 332 17.83 -7.15 -5.06
CA ILE A 332 16.94 -7.92 -5.95
C ILE A 332 17.74 -8.97 -6.71
N LYS A 333 18.90 -8.58 -7.25
CA LYS A 333 19.81 -9.49 -7.95
C LYS A 333 20.25 -10.64 -7.04
N LYS A 334 20.61 -10.34 -5.78
CA LYS A 334 20.95 -11.37 -4.78
C LYS A 334 19.78 -12.34 -4.56
N PHE A 335 18.54 -11.86 -4.45
CA PHE A 335 17.38 -12.73 -4.28
C PHE A 335 17.09 -13.60 -5.52
N LYS A 336 17.25 -13.05 -6.73
CA LYS A 336 16.98 -13.77 -7.98
C LYS A 336 18.06 -14.80 -8.34
N GLU A 337 19.32 -14.50 -8.03
CA GLU A 337 20.47 -15.29 -8.51
C GLU A 337 21.10 -16.17 -7.43
N ASN A 338 20.96 -15.85 -6.14
CA ASN A 338 21.57 -16.65 -5.07
C ASN A 338 20.62 -17.75 -4.57
N PRO A 339 20.94 -19.04 -4.78
CA PRO A 339 20.08 -20.15 -4.36
C PRO A 339 19.89 -20.26 -2.84
N THR A 340 20.76 -19.66 -2.02
CA THR A 340 20.60 -19.67 -0.55
C THR A 340 19.65 -18.58 -0.04
N THR A 341 19.51 -17.48 -0.81
CA THR A 341 18.72 -16.32 -0.41
C THR A 341 17.29 -16.47 -0.93
N ARG A 342 16.51 -17.31 -0.26
CA ARG A 342 15.14 -17.65 -0.67
C ARG A 342 14.06 -16.89 0.09
N CYS A 343 14.43 -15.95 0.96
CA CYS A 343 13.49 -15.09 1.67
C CYS A 343 13.72 -13.60 1.33
N PHE A 344 12.66 -12.90 0.98
CA PHE A 344 12.66 -11.49 0.63
C PHE A 344 11.70 -10.73 1.53
N VAL A 345 12.22 -9.81 2.34
CA VAL A 345 11.42 -8.96 3.23
C VAL A 345 11.31 -7.56 2.64
N PHE A 346 10.12 -6.97 2.64
CA PHE A 346 9.92 -5.62 2.13
C PHE A 346 8.90 -4.85 2.96
N SER A 347 9.09 -3.53 2.99
CA SER A 347 8.09 -2.59 3.50
C SER A 347 7.30 -1.97 2.34
N LYS A 348 6.74 -0.77 2.53
CA LYS A 348 5.94 0.00 1.54
C LYS A 348 6.53 0.05 0.12
N VAL A 349 7.85 -0.07 -0.03
CA VAL A 349 8.55 0.08 -1.31
C VAL A 349 8.61 -1.19 -2.15
N GLY A 350 8.25 -2.34 -1.58
CA GLY A 350 8.08 -3.57 -2.35
C GLY A 350 6.76 -3.69 -3.11
N ALA A 351 5.76 -2.87 -2.77
CA ALA A 351 4.40 -2.99 -3.32
C ALA A 351 4.22 -2.31 -4.68
N VAL A 352 5.21 -1.53 -5.15
CA VAL A 352 5.10 -0.70 -6.36
C VAL A 352 6.39 -0.85 -7.18
N GLY A 353 6.28 -1.36 -8.42
CA GLY A 353 7.39 -1.42 -9.38
C GLY A 353 8.42 -2.56 -9.20
N LEU A 354 8.14 -3.57 -8.37
CA LEU A 354 9.00 -4.75 -8.19
C LEU A 354 8.35 -6.00 -8.79
N ASN A 355 8.93 -6.54 -9.86
CA ASN A 355 8.47 -7.79 -10.46
C ASN A 355 9.28 -8.98 -9.90
N LEU A 356 8.71 -9.66 -8.90
CA LEU A 356 9.26 -10.84 -8.24
C LEU A 356 8.49 -12.10 -8.68
N THR A 357 8.87 -12.64 -9.82
CA THR A 357 8.31 -13.87 -10.41
C THR A 357 8.81 -15.15 -9.72
N GLU A 358 9.83 -15.02 -8.88
CA GLU A 358 10.57 -16.13 -8.27
C GLU A 358 9.95 -16.56 -6.93
N ALA A 359 9.07 -15.74 -6.34
CA ALA A 359 8.40 -16.04 -5.07
C ALA A 359 7.14 -16.88 -5.27
N ASN A 360 7.01 -17.96 -4.50
CA ASN A 360 5.85 -18.86 -4.54
C ASN A 360 4.87 -18.57 -3.39
N TYR A 361 5.37 -18.05 -2.27
CA TYR A 361 4.57 -17.70 -1.11
C TYR A 361 4.71 -16.23 -0.75
N MET A 362 3.58 -15.60 -0.41
CA MET A 362 3.53 -14.24 0.10
C MET A 362 2.93 -14.25 1.50
N ILE A 363 3.71 -13.84 2.50
CA ILE A 363 3.28 -13.74 3.89
C ILE A 363 3.02 -12.26 4.21
N PHE A 364 1.82 -11.97 4.70
CA PHE A 364 1.47 -10.64 5.20
C PHE A 364 1.49 -10.62 6.72
N LEU A 365 2.39 -9.83 7.32
CA LEU A 365 2.31 -9.50 8.73
C LEU A 365 1.27 -8.39 8.93
N VAL A 366 0.05 -8.81 9.30
CA VAL A 366 -1.06 -7.87 9.57
C VAL A 366 -1.27 -7.73 11.08
N SER A 367 -1.36 -6.49 11.52
CA SER A 367 -1.79 -6.16 12.87
C SER A 367 -3.15 -5.51 12.83
N ALA A 368 -4.17 -6.37 12.83
CA ALA A 368 -5.54 -6.02 13.19
C ALA A 368 -5.78 -6.54 14.61
N ILE A 369 -6.28 -5.68 15.50
CA ILE A 369 -6.83 -6.09 16.79
C ILE A 369 -8.31 -6.30 16.52
N LEU A 370 -8.77 -7.55 16.58
CA LEU A 370 -10.19 -7.86 16.52
C LEU A 370 -10.66 -7.92 17.97
N SER A 371 -11.32 -6.87 18.46
CA SER A 371 -12.16 -7.05 19.63
C SER A 371 -13.30 -7.98 19.21
N LEU A 372 -13.41 -9.13 19.86
CA LEU A 372 -14.59 -9.96 19.76
C LEU A 372 -15.74 -9.18 20.41
N VAL A 373 -16.39 -8.32 19.65
CA VAL A 373 -17.80 -8.03 19.94
C VAL A 373 -18.52 -9.36 19.68
N PRO A 374 -19.14 -9.98 20.69
CA PRO A 374 -19.93 -11.17 20.43
C PRO A 374 -20.98 -10.79 19.40
N ILE A 375 -20.97 -11.49 18.27
CA ILE A 375 -22.08 -11.46 17.33
C ILE A 375 -23.26 -12.06 18.09
N ALA A 376 -24.14 -11.19 18.59
CA ALA A 376 -25.44 -11.58 19.13
C ALA A 376 -26.41 -11.84 17.98
#